data_AF-A0A089Q9Y3-F1
#
_entry.id   AF-A0A089Q9Y3-F1
#
_cell.length_a   1.000
_cell.length_b   1.000
_cell.length_c   1.000
_cell.angle_alpha   90.00
_cell.angle_beta   90.00
_cell.angle_gamma   90.00
#
_symmetry.space_group_name_H-M   'P 1'
#
loop_
_entity.id
_entity.type
_entity.pdbx_description
1 polymer ?
#
loop_
_entity_poly.entity_id
_entity_poly.type
_entity_poly.pdbx_seq_one_letter_code
_entity_poly.pdbx_strand_id
1 'polypeptide(L)' 'MDMKIDIKAYLNSKELTIYQVSKYSGYGYTTLHKSFNKKQTSATSLNLRDLDALAQSQNKAMWQVLKELEEHYLSDDN' A
#
# COMPACT_ATOMS: atom_id res chain seq x y z
N MET A 1 -3.87 -12.45 -16.62
CA MET A 1 -4.14 -12.34 -15.17
C MET A 1 -3.08 -11.44 -14.60
N ASP A 2 -3.40 -10.15 -14.50
CA ASP A 2 -2.57 -9.19 -13.78
C ASP A 2 -3.09 -9.14 -12.35
N MET A 3 -2.24 -9.53 -11.40
CA MET A 3 -2.57 -9.41 -9.98
C MET A 3 -2.46 -7.95 -9.55
N LYS A 4 -3.49 -7.44 -8.89
CA LYS A 4 -3.58 -6.03 -8.48
C LYS A 4 -3.95 -5.91 -7.01
N ILE A 5 -3.18 -5.11 -6.29
CA ILE A 5 -3.46 -4.76 -4.90
C ILE A 5 -4.34 -3.51 -4.87
N ASP A 6 -5.51 -3.59 -4.24
CA ASP A 6 -6.35 -2.42 -3.98
C ASP A 6 -5.88 -1.65 -2.74
N ILE A 7 -4.84 -0.85 -2.95
CA ILE A 7 -4.29 0.08 -1.94
C ILE A 7 -5.35 1.04 -1.40
N LYS A 8 -6.34 1.44 -2.21
CA LYS A 8 -7.35 2.43 -1.80
C LYS A 8 -8.33 1.82 -0.81
N ALA A 9 -8.81 0.61 -1.09
CA ALA A 9 -9.61 -0.15 -0.16
C ALA A 9 -8.84 -0.45 1.14
N TYR A 10 -7.55 -0.82 1.04
CA TYR A 10 -6.70 -1.04 2.21
C TYR A 10 -6.65 0.21 3.11
N LEU A 11 -6.28 1.36 2.54
CA LEU A 11 -6.19 2.62 3.27
C LEU A 11 -7.53 2.98 3.94
N ASN A 12 -8.64 2.84 3.22
CA ASN A 12 -9.97 3.12 3.76
C ASN A 12 -10.31 2.21 4.95
N SER A 13 -10.00 0.91 4.87
CA SER A 13 -10.27 -0.06 5.95
C SER A 13 -9.51 0.22 7.25
N LYS A 14 -8.37 0.93 7.15
CA LYS A 14 -7.51 1.28 8.29
C LYS A 14 -7.70 2.73 8.73
N GLU A 15 -8.66 3.44 8.16
CA GLU A 15 -8.88 4.87 8.39
C GLU A 15 -7.61 5.71 8.14
N LEU A 16 -6.82 5.30 7.15
CA LEU A 16 -5.57 5.95 6.77
C LEU A 16 -5.75 6.79 5.51
N THR A 17 -5.20 8.00 5.56
CA THR A 17 -4.98 8.86 4.39
C THR A 17 -3.52 8.77 3.96
N ILE A 18 -3.24 9.07 2.69
CA ILE A 18 -1.85 9.18 2.18
C ILE A 18 -1.04 10.21 3.00
N TYR A 19 -1.71 11.26 3.49
CA TYR A 19 -1.11 12.24 4.38
C TYR A 19 -0.68 11.63 5.72
N GLN A 20 -1.55 10.86 6.39
CA GLN A 20 -1.18 10.16 7.63
C GLN A 20 -0.04 9.16 7.39
N VAL A 21 -0.10 8.38 6.32
CA VAL A 21 0.98 7.44 5.98
C VAL A 21 2.30 8.19 5.80
N SER A 22 2.30 9.31 5.07
CA SER A 22 3.48 10.17 4.92
C SER A 22 3.99 10.71 6.26
N LYS A 23 3.09 11.26 7.07
CA LYS A 23 3.43 11.88 8.36
C LYS A 23 4.07 10.88 9.33
N TYR A 24 3.55 9.65 9.40
CA TYR A 24 3.99 8.66 10.39
C TYR A 24 5.15 7.78 9.91
N SER A 25 5.33 7.62 8.60
CA SER A 25 6.42 6.80 8.05
C SER A 25 7.70 7.57 7.76
N GLY A 26 7.65 8.90 7.70
CA GLY A 26 8.79 9.73 7.29
C GLY A 26 9.02 9.79 5.77
N TYR A 27 8.22 9.08 4.96
CA TYR A 27 8.28 9.19 3.51
C TYR A 27 7.48 10.42 3.00
N GLY A 28 8.01 11.09 1.98
CA GLY A 28 7.39 12.28 1.42
C GLY A 28 6.01 12.03 0.80
N TYR A 29 5.07 12.94 1.05
CA TYR A 29 3.68 12.85 0.57
C TYR A 29 3.59 12.66 -0.94
N THR A 30 4.33 13.44 -1.72
CA THR A 30 4.31 13.37 -3.19
C THR A 30 4.81 12.03 -3.72
N THR A 31 5.79 11.43 -3.03
CA THR A 31 6.33 10.10 -3.35
C THR A 31 5.27 9.02 -3.15
N LEU A 32 4.63 9.00 -1.97
CA LEU A 32 3.56 8.04 -1.67
C LEU A 32 2.32 8.26 -2.53
N HIS A 33 1.94 9.51 -2.77
CA HIS A 33 0.81 9.85 -3.63
C HIS A 33 1.01 9.33 -5.06
N LYS A 34 2.20 9.52 -5.64
CA LYS A 34 2.51 8.96 -6.97
C LYS A 34 2.47 7.44 -6.95
N SER A 35 3.02 6.82 -5.91
CA SER A 35 3.10 5.36 -5.82
C SER A 35 1.73 4.71 -5.68
N PHE A 36 0.90 5.18 -4.74
CA PHE A 36 -0.42 4.63 -4.43
C PHE A 36 -1.48 4.91 -5.51
N ASN A 37 -1.20 5.81 -6.46
CA ASN A 37 -2.07 6.08 -7.60
C ASN A 37 -1.53 5.50 -8.90
N LYS A 38 -0.33 4.90 -8.90
CA LYS A 38 0.20 4.26 -10.10
C LYS A 38 -0.61 3.00 -10.39
N LYS A 39 -1.01 2.84 -11.65
CA LYS A 39 -1.61 1.59 -12.13
C LYS A 39 -0.64 0.46 -11.84
N GLN A 40 -1.05 -0.47 -10.97
CA GLN A 40 -0.29 -1.68 -10.70
C GLN A 40 -0.31 -2.50 -11.99
N THR A 41 0.86 -3.01 -12.36
CA THR A 41 1.01 -3.97 -13.45
C THR A 41 1.83 -5.14 -12.92
N SER A 42 1.83 -6.28 -13.60
CA SER A 42 2.75 -7.39 -13.28
C SER A 42 4.21 -6.95 -13.12
N ALA A 43 4.66 -5.92 -13.84
CA ALA A 43 5.99 -5.35 -13.74
C ALA A 43 6.14 -4.24 -12.66
N THR A 44 5.04 -3.74 -12.10
CA THR A 44 5.02 -2.72 -11.04
C THR A 44 4.02 -3.13 -9.95
N SER A 45 4.40 -4.09 -9.12
CA SER A 45 3.70 -4.38 -7.86
C SER A 45 3.97 -3.27 -6.82
N LEU A 46 3.28 -3.34 -5.68
CA LEU A 46 3.59 -2.51 -4.52
C LEU A 46 5.08 -2.67 -4.17
N ASN A 47 5.81 -1.57 -4.04
CA ASN A 47 7.25 -1.62 -3.76
C ASN A 47 7.52 -1.69 -2.24
N LEU A 48 8.72 -2.14 -1.86
CA LEU A 48 9.11 -2.32 -0.45
C LEU A 48 8.98 -1.04 0.38
N ARG A 49 9.23 0.14 -0.21
CA ARG A 49 9.09 1.44 0.45
C ARG A 49 7.63 1.69 0.82
N ASP A 50 6.70 1.40 -0.09
CA ASP A 50 5.28 1.56 0.15
C ASP A 50 4.79 0.61 1.25
N LEU A 51 5.29 -0.62 1.25
CA LEU A 51 4.99 -1.61 2.29
C LEU A 51 5.53 -1.17 3.66
N ASP A 52 6.77 -0.68 3.71
CA ASP A 52 7.37 -0.11 4.92
C ASP A 52 6.59 1.12 5.39
N ALA A 53 6.21 2.02 4.49
CA ALA A 53 5.44 3.22 4.84
C ALA A 53 4.11 2.86 5.54
N LEU A 54 3.39 1.89 4.98
CA LEU A 54 2.15 1.37 5.57
C LEU A 54 2.40 0.71 6.93
N ALA A 55 3.50 -0.05 7.06
CA ALA A 55 3.88 -0.73 8.29
C ALA A 55 4.22 0.26 9.42
N GLN A 56 5.09 1.23 9.14
CA GLN A 56 5.45 2.29 10.10
C GLN A 56 4.22 3.09 10.54
N SER A 57 3.33 3.44 9.61
CA SER A 57 2.12 4.22 9.92
C SER A 57 1.13 3.50 10.83
N GLN A 58 1.24 2.18 10.94
CA GLN A 58 0.35 1.33 11.75
C GLN A 58 1.06 0.68 12.94
N ASN A 59 2.35 0.97 13.16
CA ASN A 59 3.19 0.27 14.13
C ASN A 59 3.13 -1.27 13.96
N LYS A 60 3.24 -1.73 12.72
CA LYS A 60 3.23 -3.15 12.34
C LYS A 60 4.56 -3.54 11.69
N ALA A 61 4.85 -4.83 11.67
CA ALA A 61 5.89 -5.37 10.82
C ALA A 61 5.41 -5.41 9.35
N MET A 62 6.33 -5.21 8.40
CA MET A 62 6.03 -5.24 6.96
C MET A 62 5.32 -6.52 6.50
N TRP A 63 5.71 -7.68 7.04
CA TRP A 63 5.09 -8.96 6.67
C TRP A 63 3.61 -9.05 7.08
N GLN A 64 3.19 -8.37 8.15
CA GLN A 64 1.79 -8.34 8.57
C GLN A 64 0.96 -7.54 7.56
N VAL A 65 1.50 -6.41 7.09
CA VAL A 65 0.85 -5.60 6.04
C VAL A 65 0.79 -6.39 4.74
N LEU A 66 1.88 -7.06 4.34
CA LEU A 66 1.92 -7.86 3.13
C LEU A 66 0.86 -8.96 3.16
N LYS A 67 0.80 -9.71 4.27
CA LYS A 67 -0.20 -10.75 4.48
C LYS A 67 -1.63 -10.22 4.37
N GLU A 68 -1.94 -9.10 5.04
CA GLU A 68 -3.27 -8.48 4.95
C GLU A 68 -3.62 -8.09 3.51
N LEU A 69 -2.66 -7.52 2.76
CA LEU A 69 -2.85 -7.14 1.37
C LEU A 69 -3.11 -8.35 0.47
N GLU A 70 -2.34 -9.43 0.64
CA GLU A 70 -2.49 -10.65 -0.16
C GLU A 70 -3.80 -11.39 0.15
N GLU A 71 -4.21 -11.47 1.42
CA GLU A 71 -5.39 -12.24 1.83
C GLU A 71 -6.72 -11.52 1.53
N HIS A 72 -6.72 -10.19 1.47
CA HIS A 72 -7.97 -9.40 1.46
C HIS A 72 -8.07 -8.35 0.36
N TYR A 73 -6.95 -7.93 -0.23
CA TYR A 73 -6.91 -6.80 -1.17
C TYR A 73 -6.24 -7.16 -2.50
N LEU A 74 -5.90 -8.42 -2.70
CA LEU A 74 -5.37 -8.94 -3.95
C LEU A 74 -6.54 -9.42 -4.82
N SER A 75 -6.74 -8.75 -5.95
CA SER A 75 -7.71 -9.16 -6.97
C SER A 75 -6.99 -9.58 -8.23
N ASP A 76 -7.52 -10.61 -8.90
CA ASP A 76 -7.16 -10.93 -10.27
C ASP A 76 -7.94 -9.99 -11.20
N ASP A 77 -7.26 -9.08 -11.91
CA ASP A 77 -7.91 -8.33 -13.00
C ASP A 77 -8.22 -9.37 -14.11
N ASN A 78 -9.51 -9.70 -14.26
CA ASN A 78 -10.04 -10.56 -15.33
C ASN A 78 -10.16 -9.77 -16.64
#